data_AF-A0A5N6SS78-F1
#
_entry.id   AF-A0A5N6SS78-F1
#
_cell.length_a   1.000
_cell.length_b   1.000
_cell.length_c   1.000
_cell.angle_alpha   90.00
_cell.angle_beta   90.00
_cell.angle_gamma   90.00
#
_symmetry.space_group_name_H-M   'P 1'
#
loop_
_entity.id
_entity.type
_entity.pdbx_description
1 polymer ?
#
loop_
_entity_poly.entity_id
_entity_poly.type
_entity_poly.pdbx_seq_one_letter_code
_entity_poly.pdbx_strand_id
1 'polypeptide(L)'
;MSLFRTMPTAGDFSPLFRLLDDYDTHRQSRGQVSSVRSFAPRFDVRETDDAYHFDGELPGIAQKDIDIEFSDPQTLVIKGRTEREYHTPEAGETKEGESKEVTKRENGDKPRYWVSERSVGEFHRTFTFPSRVDQENVKASLKNGILSLVVPKAAAYTGKKITIE
;
A
#
# COMPACT_ATOMS: atom_id res chain seq x y z
N MET A 1 -4.02 6.68 -51.54
CA MET A 1 -3.62 7.04 -50.16
C MET A 1 -4.35 6.11 -49.22
N SER A 2 -3.60 5.25 -48.53
CA SER A 2 -4.12 4.09 -47.80
C SER A 2 -4.81 4.50 -46.51
N LEU A 3 -6.05 4.07 -46.33
CA LEU A 3 -6.76 4.06 -45.05
C LEU A 3 -6.33 2.81 -44.27
N PHE A 4 -5.52 2.98 -43.22
CA PHE A 4 -5.35 1.95 -42.20
C PHE A 4 -6.12 2.33 -40.94
N ARG A 5 -7.20 1.58 -40.73
CA ARG A 5 -8.02 1.53 -39.52
C ARG A 5 -7.32 0.61 -38.53
N THR A 6 -6.88 1.13 -37.39
CA THR A 6 -6.36 0.32 -36.28
C THR A 6 -7.52 -0.42 -35.61
N MET A 7 -7.40 -1.75 -35.52
CA MET A 7 -8.30 -2.62 -34.76
C MET A 7 -7.92 -2.59 -33.28
N PRO A 8 -8.87 -2.54 -32.34
CA PRO A 8 -8.59 -2.66 -30.92
C PRO A 8 -8.28 -4.12 -30.55
N THR A 9 -7.16 -4.35 -29.87
CA THR A 9 -6.81 -5.63 -29.27
C THR A 9 -7.67 -5.87 -28.03
N ALA A 10 -8.34 -7.02 -27.97
CA ALA A 10 -9.12 -7.43 -26.80
C ALA A 10 -8.19 -7.57 -25.58
N GLY A 11 -8.39 -6.73 -24.56
CA GLY A 11 -7.63 -6.80 -23.31
C GLY A 11 -7.37 -5.47 -22.60
N ASP A 12 -7.72 -4.33 -23.18
CA ASP A 12 -7.42 -3.03 -22.56
C ASP A 12 -8.51 -2.62 -21.54
N PHE A 13 -8.51 -3.31 -20.40
CA PHE A 13 -9.38 -3.05 -19.25
C PHE A 13 -8.81 -1.96 -18.31
N SER A 14 -7.69 -1.34 -18.69
CA SER A 14 -7.05 -0.22 -17.98
C SER A 14 -8.01 0.92 -17.57
N PRO A 15 -9.03 1.30 -18.37
CA PRO A 15 -10.02 2.31 -17.97
C PRO A 15 -11.03 1.77 -16.93
N LEU A 16 -11.32 0.47 -16.95
CA LEU A 16 -12.24 -0.17 -15.99
C LEU A 16 -11.58 -0.37 -14.63
N PHE A 17 -10.28 -0.64 -14.56
CA PHE A 17 -9.55 -0.71 -13.29
C PHE A 17 -9.41 0.68 -12.63
N ARG A 18 -9.19 1.75 -13.40
CA ARG A 18 -9.27 3.12 -12.86
C ARG A 18 -10.66 3.44 -12.32
N LEU A 19 -11.71 3.02 -13.01
CA LEU A 19 -13.09 3.21 -12.55
C LEU A 19 -13.40 2.41 -11.27
N LEU A 20 -12.78 1.24 -11.10
CA LEU A 20 -12.94 0.41 -9.90
C LEU A 20 -12.17 1.01 -8.69
N ASP A 21 -10.97 1.55 -8.92
CA ASP A 21 -10.15 2.25 -7.90
C ASP A 21 -10.82 3.59 -7.49
N ASP A 22 -11.41 4.31 -8.46
CA ASP A 22 -12.29 5.46 -8.17
C ASP A 22 -13.60 5.02 -7.48
N TYR A 23 -14.19 3.86 -7.80
CA TYR A 23 -15.41 3.40 -7.13
C TYR A 23 -15.16 2.98 -5.68
N ASP A 24 -14.01 2.38 -5.37
CA ASP A 24 -13.66 2.02 -3.99
C ASP A 24 -13.40 3.26 -3.11
N THR A 25 -12.70 4.26 -3.67
CA THR A 25 -12.58 5.58 -3.02
C THR A 25 -13.93 6.29 -2.86
N HIS A 26 -14.86 6.14 -3.81
CA HIS A 26 -16.21 6.73 -3.72
C HIS A 26 -17.18 5.94 -2.81
N ARG A 27 -16.98 4.63 -2.59
CA ARG A 27 -17.83 3.82 -1.69
C ARG A 27 -17.62 4.18 -0.21
N GLN A 28 -16.47 4.74 0.15
CA GLN A 28 -16.19 5.26 1.49
C GLN A 28 -16.92 6.57 1.83
N SER A 29 -17.61 7.20 0.87
CA SER A 29 -18.31 8.48 1.08
C SER A 29 -19.76 8.36 1.58
N ARG A 30 -20.36 7.16 1.70
CA ARG A 30 -21.82 7.03 1.93
C ARG A 30 -22.29 6.25 3.17
N GLY A 31 -21.46 6.15 4.21
CA GLY A 31 -21.89 5.67 5.53
C GLY A 31 -20.97 6.12 6.68
N GLN A 32 -21.46 7.03 7.53
CA GLN A 32 -20.87 7.43 8.83
C GLN A 32 -20.60 6.17 9.71
N VAL A 33 -19.47 5.97 10.40
CA VAL A 33 -18.72 6.81 11.35
C VAL A 33 -17.25 6.33 11.40
N SER A 34 -16.30 7.29 11.47
CA SER A 34 -14.84 7.15 11.65
C SER A 34 -14.07 6.26 10.66
N SER A 35 -13.98 6.67 9.40
CA SER A 35 -12.87 6.22 8.55
C SER A 35 -11.60 6.93 9.04
N VAL A 36 -10.67 6.21 9.67
CA VAL A 36 -9.28 6.70 9.66
C VAL A 36 -8.94 6.86 8.18
N ARG A 37 -8.64 8.10 7.76
CA ARG A 37 -8.27 8.38 6.36
C ARG A 37 -7.00 7.58 6.09
N SER A 38 -7.11 6.44 5.43
CA SER A 38 -5.95 5.71 4.96
C SER A 38 -5.42 6.39 3.70
N PHE A 39 -4.11 6.59 3.61
CA PHE A 39 -3.51 7.10 2.38
C PHE A 39 -2.98 5.96 1.52
N ALA A 40 -2.81 6.24 0.22
CA ALA A 40 -2.19 5.32 -0.72
C ALA A 40 -0.74 5.75 -0.98
N PRO A 41 0.26 5.03 -0.45
CA PRO A 41 1.66 5.30 -0.75
C PRO A 41 1.94 5.15 -2.25
N ARG A 42 2.93 5.90 -2.75
CA ARG A 42 3.33 5.86 -4.15
C ARG A 42 4.28 4.70 -4.38
N PHE A 43 4.08 4.00 -5.49
CA PHE A 43 4.88 2.84 -5.89
C PHE A 43 5.15 2.90 -7.39
N ASP A 44 6.39 2.58 -7.76
CA ASP A 44 6.76 2.18 -9.10
C ASP A 44 6.68 0.65 -9.19
N VAL A 45 6.07 0.13 -10.25
CA VAL A 45 5.94 -1.30 -10.50
C VAL A 45 6.46 -1.62 -11.89
N ARG A 46 7.38 -2.58 -11.97
CA ARG A 46 8.03 -3.00 -13.21
C ARG A 46 7.89 -4.51 -13.38
N GLU A 47 7.51 -4.93 -14.56
CA GLU A 47 7.44 -6.35 -14.93
C GLU A 47 8.68 -6.75 -15.72
N THR A 48 9.22 -7.92 -15.39
CA THR A 48 10.27 -8.62 -16.16
C THR A 48 9.74 -9.99 -16.57
N ASP A 49 10.53 -10.75 -17.33
CA ASP A 49 10.16 -12.11 -17.74
C ASP A 49 9.95 -13.04 -16.52
N ASP A 50 10.70 -12.82 -15.45
CA ASP A 50 10.74 -13.72 -14.28
C ASP A 50 9.99 -13.19 -13.05
N ALA A 51 9.80 -11.87 -12.92
CA ALA A 51 9.28 -11.28 -11.69
C ALA A 51 8.64 -9.89 -11.88
N TYR A 52 7.83 -9.49 -10.89
CA TYR A 52 7.38 -8.12 -10.69
C TYR A 52 8.23 -7.44 -9.61
N HIS A 53 8.74 -6.25 -9.91
CA HIS A 53 9.56 -5.44 -9.03
C HIS A 53 8.77 -4.21 -8.58
N PHE A 54 8.75 -3.97 -7.28
CA PHE A 54 8.07 -2.82 -6.67
C PHE A 54 9.08 -1.97 -5.94
N ASP A 55 8.93 -0.65 -6.04
CA ASP A 55 9.66 0.33 -5.24
C ASP A 55 8.67 1.38 -4.73
N GLY A 56 8.41 1.38 -3.42
CA GLY A 56 7.40 2.25 -2.79
C GLY A 56 7.96 3.18 -1.74
N GLU A 57 7.46 4.42 -1.73
CA GLU A 57 7.87 5.45 -0.77
C GLU A 57 7.11 5.30 0.56
N LEU A 58 7.83 4.90 1.62
CA LEU A 58 7.36 4.75 3.00
C LEU A 58 8.34 5.42 3.99
N PRO A 59 8.49 6.76 3.96
CA PRO A 59 9.45 7.47 4.79
C PRO A 59 9.07 7.44 6.27
N GLY A 60 10.05 7.13 7.13
CA GLY A 60 9.90 7.17 8.58
C GLY A 60 9.03 6.04 9.17
N ILE A 61 8.81 4.96 8.42
CA ILE A 61 8.07 3.78 8.88
C ILE A 61 9.07 2.70 9.28
N ALA A 62 8.89 2.08 10.44
CA ALA A 62 9.72 0.94 10.82
C ALA A 62 9.23 -0.34 10.13
N GLN A 63 10.13 -1.28 9.85
CA GLN A 63 9.78 -2.54 9.16
C GLN A 63 8.67 -3.32 9.88
N LYS A 64 8.65 -3.29 11.21
CA LYS A 64 7.64 -3.95 12.05
C LYS A 64 6.22 -3.35 11.94
N ASP A 65 6.10 -2.15 11.37
CA ASP A 65 4.83 -1.42 11.24
C ASP A 65 4.29 -1.50 9.79
N ILE A 66 4.82 -2.43 8.99
CA ILE A 66 4.42 -2.73 7.62
C ILE A 66 4.00 -4.20 7.53
N ASP A 67 2.77 -4.43 7.09
CA ASP A 67 2.22 -5.75 6.82
C ASP A 67 2.09 -5.96 5.31
N ILE A 68 2.58 -7.10 4.82
CA ILE A 68 2.54 -7.48 3.41
C ILE A 68 1.95 -8.88 3.31
N GLU A 69 0.82 -8.99 2.63
CA GLU A 69 0.05 -10.24 2.57
C GLU A 69 -0.56 -10.45 1.19
N PHE A 70 -0.89 -11.69 0.87
CA PHE A 70 -1.74 -12.02 -0.28
C PHE A 70 -3.17 -12.21 0.20
N SER A 71 -4.12 -11.41 -0.32
CA SER A 71 -5.54 -11.60 -0.02
C SER A 71 -6.14 -12.76 -0.81
N ASP A 72 -5.56 -13.08 -1.95
CA ASP A 72 -5.91 -14.19 -2.84
C ASP A 72 -4.67 -14.62 -3.65
N PRO A 73 -4.75 -15.67 -4.49
CA PRO A 73 -3.58 -16.19 -5.21
C PRO A 73 -2.81 -15.18 -6.08
N GLN A 74 -3.41 -14.06 -6.48
CA GLN A 74 -2.82 -13.08 -7.40
C GLN A 74 -2.91 -11.63 -6.90
N THR A 75 -3.38 -11.38 -5.69
CA THR A 75 -3.52 -10.02 -5.15
C THR A 75 -2.63 -9.80 -3.93
N LEU A 76 -1.63 -8.93 -4.08
CA LEU A 76 -0.75 -8.46 -3.03
C LEU A 76 -1.33 -7.23 -2.35
N VAL A 77 -1.30 -7.21 -1.03
CA VAL A 77 -1.79 -6.13 -0.18
C VAL A 77 -0.66 -5.65 0.72
N ILE A 78 -0.42 -4.34 0.73
CA ILE A 78 0.59 -3.68 1.56
C ILE A 78 -0.14 -2.70 2.47
N LYS A 79 0.00 -2.89 3.79
CA LYS A 79 -0.64 -2.10 4.84
C LYS A 79 0.37 -1.63 5.85
N GLY A 80 -0.02 -0.63 6.62
CA GLY A 80 0.74 -0.21 7.78
C GLY A 80 0.24 1.12 8.32
N ARG A 81 1.04 1.71 9.21
CA ARG A 81 0.73 3.00 9.83
C ARG A 81 1.99 3.82 10.03
N THR A 82 1.88 5.11 9.77
CA THR A 82 2.91 6.09 10.11
C THR A 82 2.33 7.10 11.09
N GLU A 83 3.13 7.52 12.07
CA GLU A 83 2.77 8.55 13.04
C GLU A 83 3.69 9.76 12.90
N ARG A 84 3.21 10.92 13.37
CA ARG A 84 4.02 12.14 13.40
C ARG A 84 4.91 12.11 14.63
N GLU A 85 6.18 11.77 14.45
CA GLU A 85 7.19 12.07 15.45
C GLU A 85 7.71 13.49 15.24
N TYR A 86 7.61 14.32 16.28
CA TYR A 86 8.22 15.65 16.33
C TYR A 86 9.33 15.64 17.37
N HIS A 87 10.51 16.13 17.00
CA HIS A 87 11.49 16.56 17.98
C HIS A 87 11.04 17.91 18.54
N THR A 88 10.38 17.89 19.69
CA THR A 88 10.23 19.10 20.51
C THR A 88 11.56 19.30 21.23
N PRO A 89 12.31 20.40 21.00
CA PRO A 89 13.40 20.73 21.91
C PRO A 89 12.77 20.98 23.29
N GLU A 90 13.16 20.16 24.27
CA GLU A 90 12.67 20.25 25.64
C GLU A 90 12.95 21.66 26.19
N ALA A 91 11.89 22.39 26.49
CA ALA A 91 11.97 23.48 27.45
C ALA A 91 11.96 22.86 28.85
N GLY A 92 13.12 22.85 29.49
CA GLY A 92 13.35 22.90 30.94
C GLY A 92 12.45 22.07 31.87
N GLU A 93 13.08 21.08 32.49
CA GLU A 93 12.74 20.40 33.75
C GLU A 93 11.75 21.14 34.68
N THR A 94 10.71 20.41 35.12
CA THR A 94 10.36 20.39 36.55
C THR A 94 9.77 19.02 36.91
N LYS A 95 10.23 18.48 38.04
CA LYS A 95 9.98 17.12 38.54
C LYS A 95 8.65 16.96 39.30
N GLU A 96 8.38 15.68 39.61
CA GLU A 96 7.38 15.09 40.54
C GLU A 96 5.98 14.92 39.93
N GLY A 97 5.26 13.80 40.06
CA GLY A 97 5.43 12.53 40.76
C GLY A 97 4.11 11.74 40.61
N GLU A 98 4.22 10.41 40.50
CA GLU A 98 3.19 9.37 40.74
C GLU A 98 1.80 9.40 40.02
N SER A 99 1.67 8.42 39.11
CA SER A 99 0.53 7.52 38.83
C SER A 99 -0.92 7.95 39.20
N LYS A 100 -1.79 7.98 38.18
CA LYS A 100 -2.92 7.04 38.02
C LYS A 100 -3.76 7.38 36.79
N GLU A 101 -4.24 6.31 36.16
CA GLU A 101 -5.29 6.17 35.14
C GLU A 101 -6.30 7.34 35.04
N VAL A 102 -6.32 8.04 33.90
CA VAL A 102 -7.36 9.05 33.58
C VAL A 102 -7.66 9.03 32.08
N THR A 103 -8.93 8.74 31.77
CA THR A 103 -9.68 9.15 30.57
C THR A 103 -9.07 10.37 29.88
N LYS A 104 -8.60 10.19 28.64
CA LYS A 104 -7.91 11.20 27.83
C LYS A 104 -8.77 12.47 27.67
N ARG A 105 -8.56 13.43 28.57
CA ARG A 105 -9.08 14.80 28.47
C ARG A 105 -8.36 15.47 27.30
N GLU A 106 -9.12 15.81 26.26
CA GLU A 106 -8.68 16.61 25.13
C GLU A 106 -8.49 18.06 25.56
N ASN A 107 -7.36 18.42 26.19
CA ASN A 107 -6.98 19.83 26.37
C ASN A 107 -5.47 19.97 26.62
N GLY A 108 -4.68 19.45 25.69
CA GLY A 108 -3.26 19.80 25.54
C GLY A 108 -3.10 20.75 24.37
N ASP A 109 -2.24 21.76 24.52
CA ASP A 109 -1.97 22.79 23.51
C ASP A 109 -1.50 22.14 22.19
N LYS A 110 -2.42 21.98 21.24
CA LYS A 110 -2.14 21.33 19.95
C LYS A 110 -1.32 22.31 19.11
N PRO A 111 -0.21 21.90 18.48
CA PRO A 111 0.60 22.80 17.68
C PRO A 111 -0.22 23.40 16.53
N ARG A 112 -0.08 24.72 16.32
CA ARG A 112 -0.70 25.40 15.18
C ARG A 112 0.08 25.09 13.90
N TYR A 113 -0.51 24.29 13.03
CA TYR A 113 0.04 24.01 11.71
C TYR A 113 -0.12 25.22 10.79
N TRP A 114 1.00 25.69 10.24
CA TRP A 114 0.98 26.65 9.12
C TRP A 114 0.69 25.93 7.80
N VAL A 115 1.26 24.73 7.62
CA VAL A 115 1.08 23.85 6.45
C VAL A 115 1.16 22.39 6.92
N SER A 116 0.41 21.49 6.27
CA SER A 116 0.41 20.05 6.54
C SER A 116 0.28 19.25 5.23
N GLU A 117 1.41 18.95 4.60
CA GLU A 117 1.47 18.23 3.32
C GLU A 117 1.73 16.72 3.48
N ARG A 118 2.40 16.32 4.56
CA ARG A 118 2.75 14.92 4.81
C ARG A 118 1.47 14.08 5.02
N SER A 119 1.35 13.00 4.27
CA SER A 119 0.41 11.92 4.53
C SER A 119 0.84 11.16 5.77
N VAL A 120 -0.03 11.10 6.78
CA VAL A 120 0.25 10.41 8.06
C VAL A 120 -1.02 9.72 8.55
N GLY A 121 -0.87 8.59 9.22
CA GLY A 121 -1.96 7.70 9.60
C GLY A 121 -1.79 6.31 8.99
N GLU A 122 -2.89 5.57 8.93
CA GLU A 122 -2.94 4.26 8.30
C GLU A 122 -2.76 4.38 6.78
N PHE A 123 -2.23 3.33 6.17
CA PHE A 123 -2.11 3.26 4.72
C PHE A 123 -2.42 1.88 4.20
N HIS A 124 -2.87 1.83 2.94
CA HIS A 124 -3.20 0.60 2.24
C HIS A 124 -2.90 0.76 0.75
N ARG A 125 -2.25 -0.24 0.15
CA ARG A 125 -2.11 -0.36 -1.32
C ARG A 125 -2.31 -1.81 -1.75
N THR A 126 -3.01 -2.00 -2.86
CA THR A 126 -3.29 -3.33 -3.43
C THR A 126 -2.76 -3.41 -4.86
N PHE A 127 -2.20 -4.56 -5.23
CA PHE A 127 -1.76 -4.86 -6.59
C PHE A 127 -2.24 -6.25 -7.01
N THR A 128 -2.83 -6.37 -8.19
CA THR A 128 -3.27 -7.65 -8.75
C THR A 128 -2.40 -8.01 -9.95
N PHE A 129 -1.91 -9.25 -9.98
CA PHE A 129 -1.01 -9.75 -11.02
C PHE A 129 -1.79 -10.42 -12.16
N PRO A 130 -1.43 -10.15 -13.44
CA PRO A 130 -2.08 -10.80 -14.58
C PRO A 130 -1.70 -12.29 -14.68
N SER A 131 -0.51 -12.67 -14.23
CA SER A 131 -0.03 -14.05 -14.19
C SER A 131 0.00 -14.60 -12.76
N ARG A 132 0.07 -15.93 -12.63
CA ARG A 132 0.32 -16.55 -11.33
C ARG A 132 1.71 -16.15 -10.82
N VAL A 133 1.82 -15.92 -9.52
CA VAL A 133 3.06 -15.60 -8.83
C VAL A 133 3.46 -16.70 -7.86
N ASP A 134 4.74 -16.79 -7.57
CA ASP A 134 5.30 -17.64 -6.54
C ASP A 134 5.31 -16.87 -5.22
N GLN A 135 4.36 -17.19 -4.34
CA GLN A 135 4.18 -16.52 -3.06
C GLN A 135 5.23 -16.92 -2.02
N GLU A 136 5.84 -18.10 -2.16
CA GLU A 136 6.80 -18.63 -1.19
C GLU A 136 8.15 -17.93 -1.31
N ASN A 137 8.49 -17.43 -2.50
CA ASN A 137 9.77 -16.84 -2.82
C ASN A 137 9.74 -15.30 -2.94
N VAL A 138 8.71 -14.65 -2.38
CA VAL A 138 8.63 -13.19 -2.31
C VAL A 138 9.70 -12.64 -1.38
N LYS A 139 10.37 -11.56 -1.82
CA LYS A 139 11.40 -10.87 -1.04
C LYS A 139 11.03 -9.42 -0.82
N ALA A 140 11.26 -8.93 0.39
CA ALA A 140 11.00 -7.56 0.79
C ALA A 140 12.23 -6.95 1.46
N SER A 141 12.49 -5.67 1.23
CA SER A 141 13.47 -4.90 2.02
C SER A 141 13.03 -3.45 2.13
N LEU A 142 13.24 -2.84 3.30
CA LEU A 142 13.01 -1.42 3.53
C LEU A 142 14.35 -0.73 3.81
N LYS A 143 14.75 0.19 2.94
CA LYS A 143 16.00 0.96 3.10
C LYS A 143 15.76 2.42 2.73
N ASN A 144 16.22 3.33 3.58
CA ASN A 144 16.12 4.78 3.35
C ASN A 144 14.70 5.27 3.01
N GLY A 145 13.67 4.65 3.63
CA GLY A 145 12.27 4.97 3.37
C GLY A 145 11.70 4.42 2.06
N ILE A 146 12.42 3.53 1.36
CA ILE A 146 11.93 2.85 0.16
C ILE A 146 11.73 1.37 0.47
N LEU A 147 10.50 0.89 0.25
CA LEU A 147 10.13 -0.52 0.30
C LEU A 147 10.31 -1.13 -1.09
N SER A 148 11.32 -1.99 -1.23
CA SER A 148 11.54 -2.76 -2.44
C SER A 148 11.00 -4.18 -2.28
N LEU A 149 10.17 -4.63 -3.23
CA LEU A 149 9.63 -5.99 -3.27
C LEU A 149 9.96 -6.67 -4.59
N VAL A 150 10.25 -7.97 -4.51
CA VAL A 150 10.39 -8.84 -5.68
C VAL A 150 9.39 -9.96 -5.53
N VAL A 151 8.44 -10.04 -6.47
CA VAL A 151 7.40 -11.06 -6.54
C VAL A 151 7.66 -11.92 -7.78
N PRO A 152 8.27 -13.12 -7.63
CA PRO A 152 8.56 -13.98 -8.77
C PRO A 152 7.28 -14.48 -9.44
N LYS A 153 7.32 -14.65 -10.75
CA LYS A 153 6.27 -15.35 -11.51
C LYS A 153 6.36 -16.84 -11.21
N ALA A 154 5.20 -17.48 -11.11
CA ALA A 154 5.16 -18.93 -10.92
C ALA A 154 5.65 -19.64 -12.20
N ALA A 155 6.28 -20.81 -12.01
CA ALA A 155 6.67 -21.66 -13.13
C ALA A 155 5.47 -21.98 -14.04
N ALA A 156 5.72 -22.04 -15.35
CA ALA A 156 4.70 -22.36 -16.33
C ALA A 156 4.02 -23.69 -15.99
N TYR A 157 2.69 -23.71 -16.04
CA TYR A 157 1.94 -24.92 -15.74
C TYR A 157 2.20 -25.98 -16.82
N THR A 158 2.91 -27.04 -16.46
CA THR A 158 3.02 -28.23 -17.31
C THR A 158 1.70 -28.99 -17.23
N GLY A 159 0.78 -28.69 -18.14
CA GLY A 159 -0.51 -29.35 -18.22
C GLY A 159 -0.37 -30.87 -18.20
N LYS A 160 -1.16 -31.55 -17.37
CA LYS A 160 -1.27 -33.01 -17.43
C LYS A 160 -2.15 -33.38 -18.61
N LYS A 161 -1.62 -34.19 -19.54
CA LYS A 161 -2.43 -34.81 -20.59
C LYS A 161 -3.34 -35.84 -19.93
N ILE A 162 -4.65 -35.68 -20.09
CA ILE A 162 -5.64 -36.67 -19.66
C ILE A 162 -5.92 -37.58 -20.85
N THR A 163 -5.73 -38.89 -20.67
CA THR A 163 -6.13 -39.90 -21.64
C THR A 163 -7.56 -40.33 -21.33
N ILE A 164 -8.41 -40.43 -22.35
CA ILE A 164 -9.79 -40.92 -22.23
C ILE A 164 -9.75 -42.45 -22.26
N GLU A 165 -10.47 -43.11 -21.35
CA GLU A 165 -10.71 -44.57 -21.32
C GLU A 165 -12.06 -44.94 -21.95
#